data_AF-A0A348G6M6-F1
#
_entry.id   AF-A0A348G6M6-F1
#
_cell.length_a   1.000
_cell.length_b   1.000
_cell.length_c   1.000
_cell.angle_alpha   90.00
_cell.angle_beta   90.00
_cell.angle_gamma   90.00
#
_symmetry.space_group_name_H-M   'P 1'
#
loop_
_entity.id
_entity.type
_entity.pdbx_description
1 polymer ?
#
loop_
_entity_poly.entity_id
_entity_poly.type
_entity_poly.pdbx_seq_one_letter_code
_entity_poly.pdbx_strand_id
1 'polypeptide(L)'
;MQTFQNSFVVTPLEQFEILPLFKFFSISERFVFTNSSFFVFLVFFVIIGWFYFSILHQSTLFPNYWQNIVESIYLFILDMIQDTIGEDGYSYFPFIFVSFIFVLTCNLLGMIPYTFTVTSHIVITFSLGMATFIGINIVAFRQHGLHFFSFFFPKDAPLMLTPFLVLIELLSYVFRVLSLSIRLFANMMAGHTLLKILAGFAWTMLSAGGIFYILQFFPLAVVLALTGLEMGIAILQAYVWTVLVCIYLNDAIHLH
;
A
#
# COMPACT_ATOMS: atom_id res chain seq x y z
N MET A 1 -17.36 13.29 36.99
CA MET A 1 -16.14 12.56 37.43
C MET A 1 -16.40 11.04 37.43
N GLN A 2 -16.98 10.51 36.34
CA GLN A 2 -17.31 9.10 36.15
C GLN A 2 -17.02 8.64 34.69
N THR A 3 -16.42 9.50 33.87
CA THR A 3 -16.15 9.27 32.44
C THR A 3 -14.73 8.76 32.16
N PHE A 4 -13.92 8.51 33.19
CA PHE A 4 -12.51 8.12 33.05
C PHE A 4 -12.22 6.64 33.35
N GLN A 5 -13.25 5.81 33.56
CA GLN A 5 -13.05 4.42 34.04
C GLN A 5 -13.39 3.32 33.02
N ASN A 6 -13.79 3.67 31.79
CA ASN A 6 -14.07 2.73 30.69
C ASN A 6 -13.09 2.84 29.50
N SER A 7 -11.93 3.47 29.68
CA SER A 7 -10.94 3.69 28.60
C SER A 7 -10.01 2.49 28.37
N PHE A 8 -10.53 1.26 28.39
CA PHE A 8 -9.74 0.08 28.08
C PHE A 8 -10.48 -0.80 27.06
N VAL A 9 -10.22 -0.50 25.78
CA VAL A 9 -10.45 -1.31 24.57
C VAL A 9 -11.74 -2.14 24.60
N VAL A 10 -12.86 -1.57 24.12
CA VAL A 10 -14.12 -2.33 24.00
C VAL A 10 -14.10 -3.23 22.77
N THR A 11 -13.42 -2.84 21.69
CA THR A 11 -13.10 -3.74 20.56
C THR A 11 -11.75 -3.40 19.90
N PRO A 12 -10.98 -4.40 19.42
CA PRO A 12 -9.73 -4.16 18.69
C PRO A 12 -9.90 -3.29 17.43
N LEU A 13 -11.11 -3.25 16.87
CA LEU A 13 -11.45 -2.49 15.65
C LEU A 13 -11.60 -0.98 15.84
N GLU A 14 -11.73 -0.48 17.09
CA GLU A 14 -11.91 0.97 17.36
C GLU A 14 -10.78 1.85 16.78
N GLN A 15 -9.58 1.30 16.54
CA GLN A 15 -8.50 2.06 15.88
C GLN A 15 -8.82 2.50 14.45
N PHE A 16 -9.74 1.81 13.77
CA PHE A 16 -10.11 2.11 12.40
C PHE A 16 -11.35 3.01 12.31
N GLU A 17 -11.84 3.55 13.44
CA GLU A 17 -12.96 4.49 13.41
C GLU A 17 -12.55 5.84 12.83
N ILE A 18 -13.34 6.30 11.85
CA ILE A 18 -13.14 7.58 11.19
C ILE A 18 -13.80 8.67 12.05
N LEU A 19 -12.98 9.36 12.86
CA LEU A 19 -13.44 10.49 13.65
C LEU A 19 -13.34 11.80 12.85
N PRO A 20 -14.39 12.65 12.89
CA PRO A 20 -14.32 13.99 12.33
C PRO A 20 -13.53 14.92 13.26
N LEU A 21 -12.43 15.50 12.76
CA LEU A 21 -11.57 16.44 13.49
C LEU A 21 -12.07 17.88 13.36
N PHE A 22 -12.31 18.33 12.12
CA PHE A 22 -12.83 19.67 11.84
C PHE A 22 -14.03 19.58 10.91
N LYS A 23 -15.18 20.10 11.37
CA LYS A 23 -16.33 20.36 10.50
C LYS A 23 -16.15 21.77 9.93
N PHE A 24 -15.77 21.87 8.66
CA PHE A 24 -15.75 23.17 7.99
C PHE A 24 -17.20 23.62 7.79
N PHE A 25 -17.67 24.48 8.69
CA PHE A 25 -18.99 25.07 8.61
C PHE A 25 -18.98 26.09 7.47
N SER A 26 -19.42 25.69 6.26
CA SER A 26 -20.23 26.53 5.35
C SER A 26 -20.33 26.02 3.88
N ILE A 27 -19.53 25.06 3.41
CA ILE A 27 -19.60 24.59 1.99
C ILE A 27 -20.13 23.16 1.91
N SER A 28 -21.44 22.99 2.17
CA SER A 28 -22.17 21.70 2.23
C SER A 28 -21.69 20.76 3.35
N GLU A 29 -22.62 20.16 4.11
CA GLU A 29 -22.34 19.25 5.24
C GLU A 29 -21.58 17.95 4.89
N ARG A 30 -20.99 17.85 3.68
CA ARG A 30 -20.28 16.68 3.16
C ARG A 30 -18.77 16.74 3.32
N PHE A 31 -18.17 17.93 3.44
CA PHE A 31 -16.71 18.06 3.61
C PHE A 31 -16.35 18.20 5.09
N VAL A 32 -16.27 17.05 5.76
CA VAL A 32 -15.76 16.98 7.13
C VAL A 32 -14.31 16.50 7.08
N PHE A 33 -13.40 17.26 7.68
CA PHE A 33 -12.00 16.86 7.79
C PHE A 33 -11.89 15.75 8.82
N THR A 34 -11.56 14.55 8.38
CA THR A 34 -11.48 13.35 9.21
C THR A 34 -10.04 12.98 9.54
N ASN A 35 -9.84 12.11 10.52
CA ASN A 35 -8.53 11.49 10.80
C ASN A 35 -7.89 10.92 9.53
N SER A 36 -8.67 10.21 8.70
CA SER A 36 -8.17 9.65 7.43
C SER A 36 -7.61 10.74 6.50
N SER A 37 -8.33 11.86 6.34
CA SER A 37 -7.86 13.00 5.54
C SER A 37 -6.57 13.59 6.09
N PHE A 38 -6.46 13.74 7.42
CA PHE A 38 -5.24 14.24 8.06
C PHE A 38 -4.02 13.37 7.77
N PHE A 39 -4.14 12.05 7.92
CA PHE A 39 -3.02 11.14 7.67
C PHE A 39 -2.64 11.04 6.19
N VAL A 40 -3.60 11.18 5.26
CA VAL A 40 -3.25 11.32 3.83
C VAL A 40 -2.43 12.58 3.59
N PHE A 41 -2.82 13.73 4.15
CA PHE A 41 -2.01 14.95 4.05
C PHE A 41 -0.63 14.79 4.71
N LEU A 42 -0.55 14.09 5.83
CA LEU A 42 0.72 13.76 6.49
C LEU A 42 1.61 12.93 5.57
N VAL A 43 1.07 11.88 4.92
CA VAL A 43 1.81 11.09 3.91
C VAL A 43 2.36 12.01 2.82
N PHE A 44 1.53 12.87 2.24
CA PHE A 44 1.99 13.81 1.21
C PHE A 44 3.08 14.75 1.73
N PHE A 45 2.94 15.28 2.95
CA PHE A 45 3.92 16.17 3.55
C PHE A 45 5.24 15.45 3.86
N VAL A 46 5.20 14.20 4.30
CA VAL A 46 6.39 13.36 4.51
C VAL A 46 7.10 13.09 3.19
N ILE A 47 6.37 12.75 2.12
CA ILE A 47 6.95 12.54 0.79
C ILE A 47 7.60 13.84 0.29
N ILE A 48 6.86 14.95 0.30
CA ILE A 48 7.38 16.26 -0.15
C ILE A 48 8.57 16.69 0.70
N GLY A 49 8.48 16.55 2.02
CA GLY A 49 9.56 16.89 2.95
C GLY A 49 10.81 16.05 2.70
N TRP A 50 10.65 14.76 2.42
CA TRP A 50 11.76 13.88 2.11
C TRP A 50 12.44 14.26 0.79
N PHE A 51 11.68 14.49 -0.29
CA PHE A 51 12.24 14.95 -1.56
C PHE A 51 12.85 16.35 -1.44
N TYR A 52 12.20 17.27 -0.74
CA TYR A 52 12.70 18.61 -0.49
C TYR A 52 14.03 18.57 0.26
N PHE A 53 14.16 17.72 1.30
CA PHE A 53 15.42 17.56 2.04
C PHE A 53 16.53 16.97 1.16
N SER A 54 16.19 16.04 0.26
CA SER A 54 17.11 15.47 -0.74
C SER A 54 17.59 16.52 -1.75
N ILE A 55 16.68 17.37 -2.25
CA ILE A 55 16.97 18.38 -3.29
C ILE A 55 17.67 19.63 -2.73
N LEU A 56 17.30 20.05 -1.51
CA LEU A 56 17.82 21.27 -0.89
C LEU A 56 19.34 21.27 -0.69
N HIS A 57 19.91 20.09 -0.43
CA HIS A 57 21.34 19.96 -0.14
C HIS A 57 22.16 19.73 -1.42
N GLN A 58 21.84 20.49 -2.47
CA GLN A 58 22.51 20.55 -3.79
C GLN A 58 23.84 19.79 -3.87
N SER A 59 23.82 18.68 -4.60
CA SER A 59 24.83 18.24 -5.59
C SER A 59 26.31 18.52 -5.28
N THR A 60 26.76 18.30 -4.05
CA THR A 60 28.19 18.16 -3.78
C THR A 60 28.65 16.78 -4.26
N LEU A 61 29.88 16.66 -4.76
CA LEU A 61 30.47 15.39 -5.23
C LEU A 61 30.40 14.25 -4.20
N PHE A 62 30.14 14.55 -2.92
CA PHE A 62 29.86 13.60 -1.87
C PHE A 62 28.36 13.56 -1.57
N PRO A 63 27.67 12.42 -1.83
CA PRO A 63 26.26 12.27 -1.52
C PRO A 63 26.05 12.19 0.00
N ASN A 64 25.01 12.85 0.50
CA ASN A 64 24.59 12.76 1.89
C ASN A 64 23.78 11.46 2.13
N TYR A 65 23.67 11.00 3.38
CA TYR A 65 22.92 9.79 3.75
C TYR A 65 21.48 9.79 3.22
N TRP A 66 20.77 10.94 3.30
CA TRP A 66 19.39 11.06 2.83
C TRP A 66 19.27 11.01 1.31
N GLN A 67 20.23 11.59 0.60
CA GLN A 67 20.32 11.52 -0.86
C GLN A 67 20.62 10.10 -1.30
N ASN A 68 21.54 9.41 -0.63
CA ASN A 68 21.90 8.02 -0.94
C ASN A 68 20.68 7.08 -0.83
N ILE A 69 19.80 7.28 0.15
CA ILE A 69 18.57 6.47 0.25
C ILE A 69 17.66 6.72 -0.97
N VAL A 70 17.47 7.98 -1.37
CA VAL A 70 16.62 8.32 -2.54
C VAL A 70 17.24 7.79 -3.83
N GLU A 71 18.55 7.94 -4.02
CA GLU A 71 19.28 7.40 -5.17
C GLU A 71 19.24 5.88 -5.21
N SER A 72 19.39 5.21 -4.06
CA SER A 72 19.28 3.74 -3.97
C SER A 72 17.88 3.27 -4.37
N ILE A 73 16.82 3.96 -3.93
CA ILE A 73 15.45 3.63 -4.33
C ILE A 73 15.22 3.92 -5.82
N TYR A 74 15.77 5.03 -6.33
CA TYR A 74 15.69 5.39 -7.74
C TYR A 74 16.34 4.31 -8.63
N LEU A 75 17.58 3.92 -8.33
CA LEU A 75 18.31 2.88 -9.06
C LEU A 75 17.60 1.53 -8.95
N PHE A 76 17.11 1.17 -7.76
CA PHE A 76 16.35 -0.06 -7.55
C PHE A 76 15.11 -0.16 -8.46
N ILE A 77 14.37 0.95 -8.61
CA ILE A 77 13.18 0.98 -9.48
C ILE A 77 13.59 0.99 -10.96
N LEU A 78 14.70 1.66 -11.29
CA LEU A 78 15.22 1.68 -12.66
C LEU A 78 15.65 0.27 -13.09
N ASP A 79 16.41 -0.43 -12.26
CA ASP A 79 16.84 -1.81 -12.50
C ASP A 79 15.61 -2.73 -12.65
N MET A 80 14.60 -2.59 -11.78
CA MET A 80 13.35 -3.35 -11.89
C MET A 80 12.62 -3.14 -13.22
N ILE A 81 12.55 -1.89 -13.70
CA ILE A 81 11.92 -1.56 -14.98
C ILE A 81 12.73 -2.14 -16.13
N GLN A 82 14.06 -2.03 -16.08
CA GLN A 82 14.95 -2.58 -17.09
C GLN A 82 14.82 -4.10 -17.19
N ASP A 83 14.77 -4.80 -16.06
CA ASP A 83 14.64 -6.27 -15.99
C ASP A 83 13.27 -6.77 -16.45
N THR A 84 12.21 -5.98 -16.26
CA THR A 84 10.84 -6.42 -16.55
C THR A 84 10.33 -5.96 -17.91
N ILE A 85 10.55 -4.68 -18.27
CA ILE A 85 10.00 -4.05 -19.47
C ILE A 85 11.08 -3.88 -20.56
N GLY A 86 12.31 -3.55 -20.17
CA GLY A 86 13.37 -3.14 -21.09
C GLY A 86 13.38 -1.62 -21.37
N GLU A 87 14.06 -1.19 -22.43
CA GLU A 87 14.31 0.25 -22.69
C GLU A 87 13.04 1.06 -22.97
N ASP A 88 11.98 0.43 -23.50
CA ASP A 88 10.69 1.08 -23.73
C ASP A 88 9.99 1.48 -22.41
N GLY A 89 10.40 0.89 -21.28
CA GLY A 89 9.87 1.16 -19.95
C GLY A 89 10.27 2.50 -19.35
N TYR A 90 11.34 3.15 -19.83
CA TYR A 90 11.86 4.38 -19.22
C TYR A 90 10.87 5.56 -19.26
N SER A 91 10.01 5.63 -20.28
CA SER A 91 8.99 6.67 -20.38
C SER A 91 7.95 6.60 -19.24
N TYR A 92 7.77 5.42 -18.66
CA TYR A 92 6.80 5.17 -17.59
C TYR A 92 7.43 5.17 -16.19
N PHE A 93 8.74 5.39 -16.10
CA PHE A 93 9.47 5.45 -14.85
C PHE A 93 8.82 6.37 -13.80
N PRO A 94 8.41 7.62 -14.12
CA PRO A 94 7.85 8.52 -13.11
C PRO A 94 6.59 7.98 -12.44
N PHE A 95 5.74 7.29 -13.20
CA PHE A 95 4.50 6.71 -12.66
C PHE A 95 4.80 5.56 -11.69
N ILE A 96 5.68 4.64 -12.10
CA ILE A 96 6.08 3.49 -11.29
C ILE A 96 6.78 3.96 -10.01
N PHE A 97 7.67 4.94 -10.14
CA PHE A 97 8.39 5.53 -9.02
C PHE A 97 7.48 6.18 -7.99
N VAL A 98 6.54 7.03 -8.43
CA VAL A 98 5.57 7.67 -7.53
C VAL A 98 4.66 6.63 -6.88
N SER A 99 4.22 5.60 -7.62
CA SER A 99 3.42 4.53 -7.06
C SER A 99 4.17 3.75 -5.97
N PHE A 100 5.45 3.44 -6.18
CA PHE A 100 6.26 2.74 -5.19
C PHE A 100 6.43 3.57 -3.91
N ILE A 101 6.87 4.82 -4.04
CA ILE A 101 7.09 5.71 -2.88
C ILE A 101 5.78 5.94 -2.14
N PHE A 102 4.67 6.17 -2.85
CA PHE A 102 3.37 6.37 -2.23
C PHE A 102 2.95 5.16 -1.39
N VAL A 103 3.00 3.95 -1.96
CA VAL A 103 2.62 2.72 -1.25
C VAL A 103 3.56 2.45 -0.08
N LEU A 104 4.88 2.60 -0.28
CA LEU A 104 5.89 2.40 0.74
C LEU A 104 5.67 3.34 1.93
N THR A 105 5.54 4.64 1.68
CA THR A 105 5.34 5.64 2.74
C THR A 105 4.00 5.44 3.45
N CYS A 106 2.92 5.11 2.73
CA CYS A 106 1.64 4.78 3.34
C CYS A 106 1.73 3.59 4.31
N ASN A 107 2.38 2.50 3.88
CA ASN A 107 2.51 1.29 4.70
C ASN A 107 3.42 1.53 5.92
N LEU A 108 4.56 2.21 5.72
CA LEU A 108 5.51 2.50 6.81
C LEU A 108 4.91 3.46 7.84
N LEU A 109 4.22 4.53 7.41
CA LEU A 109 3.53 5.44 8.31
C LEU A 109 2.39 4.74 9.06
N GLY A 110 1.69 3.83 8.39
CA GLY A 110 0.67 2.99 9.02
C GLY A 110 1.22 2.18 10.18
N MET A 111 2.45 1.69 10.07
CA MET A 111 3.06 0.86 11.10
C MET A 111 3.50 1.60 12.38
N ILE A 112 3.49 2.94 12.37
CA ILE A 112 3.87 3.73 13.54
C ILE A 112 2.80 3.55 14.63
N PRO A 113 3.18 3.18 15.88
CA PRO A 113 2.20 3.02 16.95
C PRO A 113 1.46 4.34 17.19
N TYR A 114 0.16 4.24 17.49
CA TYR A 114 -0.77 5.38 17.65
C TYR A 114 -1.12 6.17 16.39
N THR A 115 -0.64 5.74 15.22
CA THR A 115 -1.04 6.32 13.92
C THR A 115 -2.28 5.61 13.39
N PHE A 116 -3.17 6.38 12.76
CA PHE A 116 -4.29 5.82 12.01
C PHE A 116 -3.81 5.31 10.65
N THR A 117 -4.03 4.03 10.39
CA THR A 117 -3.60 3.36 9.16
C THR A 117 -4.62 3.58 8.05
N VAL A 118 -4.34 4.58 7.20
CA VAL A 118 -5.19 4.90 6.04
C VAL A 118 -5.39 3.70 5.10
N THR A 119 -4.37 2.85 4.96
CA THR A 119 -4.39 1.65 4.12
C THR A 119 -5.23 0.50 4.67
N SER A 120 -5.71 0.60 5.92
CA SER A 120 -6.64 -0.37 6.50
C SER A 120 -8.09 -0.16 6.07
N HIS A 121 -8.39 0.84 5.24
CA HIS A 121 -9.68 0.95 4.56
C HIS A 121 -9.58 0.42 3.15
N ILE A 122 -10.34 -0.64 2.86
CA ILE A 122 -10.40 -1.27 1.54
C ILE A 122 -10.75 -0.27 0.43
N VAL A 123 -11.57 0.75 0.74
CA VAL A 123 -11.96 1.78 -0.24
C VAL A 123 -10.73 2.53 -0.77
N ILE A 124 -9.76 2.82 0.10
CA ILE A 124 -8.56 3.58 -0.29
C ILE A 124 -7.59 2.71 -1.08
N THR A 125 -7.34 1.47 -0.62
CA THR A 125 -6.46 0.54 -1.34
C THR A 125 -7.04 0.12 -2.68
N PHE A 126 -8.35 -0.09 -2.74
CA PHE A 126 -9.06 -0.38 -3.98
C PHE A 126 -9.08 0.82 -4.92
N SER A 127 -9.27 2.04 -4.42
CA SER A 127 -9.17 3.25 -5.24
C SER A 127 -7.78 3.41 -5.85
N LEU A 128 -6.72 3.09 -5.10
CA LEU A 128 -5.35 3.10 -5.61
C LEU A 128 -5.17 2.04 -6.72
N GLY A 129 -5.64 0.81 -6.48
CA GLY A 129 -5.56 -0.26 -7.48
C GLY A 129 -6.33 0.06 -8.74
N MET A 130 -7.54 0.61 -8.60
CA MET A 130 -8.35 1.02 -9.74
C MET A 130 -7.71 2.17 -10.52
N ALA A 131 -7.10 3.15 -9.85
CA ALA A 131 -6.38 4.23 -10.51
C ALA A 131 -5.19 3.69 -11.34
N THR A 132 -4.41 2.76 -10.76
CA THR A 132 -3.30 2.10 -11.47
C THR A 132 -3.79 1.26 -12.64
N PHE A 133 -4.89 0.53 -12.47
CA PHE A 133 -5.52 -0.25 -13.54
C PHE A 133 -5.96 0.62 -14.71
N ILE A 134 -6.68 1.70 -14.43
CA ILE A 134 -7.12 2.67 -15.43
C ILE A 134 -5.91 3.28 -16.13
N GLY A 135 -4.85 3.63 -15.39
CA GLY A 135 -3.61 4.14 -15.94
C GLY A 135 -2.96 3.18 -16.96
N ILE A 136 -2.82 1.91 -16.61
CA ILE A 136 -2.26 0.88 -17.50
C ILE A 136 -3.15 0.68 -18.74
N ASN A 137 -4.49 0.62 -18.57
CA ASN A 137 -5.42 0.48 -19.69
C ASN A 137 -5.33 1.69 -20.65
N ILE A 138 -5.21 2.92 -20.13
CA ILE A 138 -5.02 4.11 -20.96
C ILE A 138 -3.73 3.99 -21.79
N VAL A 139 -2.64 3.53 -21.18
CA VAL A 139 -1.37 3.31 -21.89
C VAL A 139 -1.52 2.23 -22.98
N ALA A 140 -2.15 1.10 -22.65
CA ALA A 140 -2.39 0.01 -23.58
C ALA A 140 -3.21 0.45 -24.81
N PHE A 141 -4.30 1.20 -24.57
CA PHE A 141 -5.13 1.76 -25.64
C PHE A 141 -4.39 2.78 -26.50
N ARG A 142 -3.49 3.58 -25.91
CA ARG A 142 -2.70 4.55 -26.69
C ARG A 142 -1.67 3.89 -27.59
N GLN A 143 -1.05 2.79 -27.13
CA GLN A 143 -0.01 2.10 -27.89
C GLN A 143 -0.60 1.23 -29.02
N HIS A 144 -1.70 0.50 -28.74
CA HIS A 144 -2.22 -0.53 -29.65
C HIS A 144 -3.63 -0.27 -30.19
N GLY A 145 -4.33 0.74 -29.69
CA GLY A 145 -5.68 1.09 -30.16
C GLY A 145 -6.67 -0.06 -30.06
N LEU A 146 -7.37 -0.36 -31.16
CA LEU A 146 -8.34 -1.46 -31.25
C LEU A 146 -7.66 -2.85 -31.32
N HIS A 147 -6.35 -2.93 -31.58
CA HIS A 147 -5.59 -4.18 -31.58
C HIS A 147 -5.35 -4.70 -30.14
N PHE A 148 -5.58 -3.88 -29.11
CA PHE A 148 -5.56 -4.31 -27.71
C PHE A 148 -6.51 -5.49 -27.44
N PHE A 149 -7.66 -5.56 -28.11
CA PHE A 149 -8.57 -6.69 -27.93
C PHE A 149 -7.98 -8.02 -28.41
N SER A 150 -6.96 -8.00 -29.29
CA SER A 150 -6.22 -9.22 -29.70
C SER A 150 -5.44 -9.85 -28.55
N PHE A 151 -5.13 -9.11 -27.47
CA PHE A 151 -4.51 -9.66 -26.27
C PHE A 151 -5.38 -10.74 -25.61
N PHE A 152 -6.70 -10.60 -25.66
CA PHE A 152 -7.61 -11.58 -25.09
C PHE A 152 -7.80 -12.82 -25.99
N PHE A 153 -7.28 -12.80 -27.22
CA PHE A 153 -7.38 -13.90 -28.19
C PHE A 153 -6.09 -14.73 -28.23
N PRO A 154 -6.04 -15.90 -27.59
CA PRO A 154 -4.92 -16.81 -27.75
C PRO A 154 -4.89 -17.38 -29.17
N LYS A 155 -3.74 -17.24 -29.84
CA LYS A 155 -3.53 -17.49 -31.28
C LYS A 155 -3.71 -18.96 -31.70
N ASP A 156 -3.63 -19.90 -30.76
CA ASP A 156 -3.64 -21.35 -31.03
C ASP A 156 -4.90 -22.08 -30.52
N ALA A 157 -5.92 -21.37 -30.02
CA ALA A 157 -7.09 -22.01 -29.44
C ALA A 157 -8.13 -22.43 -30.50
N PRO A 158 -8.78 -23.62 -30.37
CA PRO A 158 -9.88 -24.03 -31.25
C PRO A 158 -11.02 -23.00 -31.21
N LEU A 159 -11.55 -22.64 -32.37
CA LEU A 159 -12.52 -21.55 -32.56
C LEU A 159 -13.80 -21.67 -31.69
N MET A 160 -14.11 -22.89 -31.23
CA MET A 160 -15.24 -23.18 -30.33
C MET A 160 -14.93 -22.87 -28.84
N LEU A 161 -13.66 -22.96 -28.43
CA LEU A 161 -13.21 -22.70 -27.05
C LEU A 161 -12.74 -21.24 -26.85
N THR A 162 -12.42 -20.54 -27.93
CA THR A 162 -11.95 -19.15 -27.91
C THR A 162 -12.85 -18.20 -27.10
N PRO A 163 -14.21 -18.22 -27.22
CA PRO A 163 -15.06 -17.31 -26.47
C PRO A 163 -15.00 -17.51 -24.95
N PHE A 164 -14.83 -18.76 -24.49
CA PHE A 164 -14.72 -19.09 -23.08
C PHE A 164 -13.37 -18.67 -22.51
N LEU A 165 -12.30 -18.85 -23.29
CA LEU A 165 -10.95 -18.48 -22.89
C LEU A 165 -10.77 -16.96 -22.81
N VAL A 166 -11.32 -16.20 -23.77
CA VAL A 166 -11.40 -14.73 -23.72
C VAL A 166 -12.07 -14.26 -22.44
N LEU A 167 -13.18 -14.90 -22.05
CA LEU A 167 -13.92 -14.53 -20.84
C LEU A 167 -13.11 -14.77 -19.57
N ILE A 168 -12.40 -15.90 -19.48
CA ILE A 168 -11.53 -16.21 -18.34
C ILE A 168 -10.33 -15.26 -18.30
N GLU A 169 -9.72 -14.93 -19.44
CA GLU A 169 -8.59 -14.00 -19.49
C GLU A 169 -8.99 -12.60 -19.03
N LEU A 170 -10.15 -12.10 -19.50
CA LEU A 170 -10.71 -10.83 -19.04
C LEU A 170 -10.97 -10.84 -17.52
N LEU A 171 -11.54 -11.95 -17.02
CA LEU A 171 -11.80 -12.12 -15.60
C LEU A 171 -10.50 -12.15 -14.77
N SER A 172 -9.48 -12.88 -15.25
CA SER A 172 -8.14 -12.96 -14.65
C SER A 172 -7.45 -11.60 -14.61
N TYR A 173 -7.56 -10.83 -15.68
CA TYR A 173 -7.01 -9.48 -15.80
C TYR A 173 -7.62 -8.52 -14.75
N VAL A 174 -8.93 -8.55 -14.54
CA VAL A 174 -9.60 -7.75 -13.51
C VAL A 174 -9.26 -8.25 -12.10
N PHE A 175 -9.28 -9.56 -11.87
CA PHE A 175 -8.94 -10.14 -10.57
C PHE A 175 -7.51 -9.86 -10.13
N ARG A 176 -6.58 -9.69 -11.08
CA ARG A 176 -5.19 -9.31 -10.77
C ARG A 176 -5.11 -8.05 -9.93
N VAL A 177 -5.79 -6.98 -10.35
CA VAL A 177 -5.79 -5.70 -9.63
C VAL A 177 -6.56 -5.76 -8.33
N LEU A 178 -7.71 -6.45 -8.33
CA LEU A 178 -8.48 -6.69 -7.11
C LEU A 178 -7.63 -7.40 -6.07
N SER A 179 -6.95 -8.47 -6.46
CA SER A 179 -6.10 -9.27 -5.56
C SER A 179 -4.96 -8.46 -4.96
N LEU A 180 -4.37 -7.54 -5.74
CA LEU A 180 -3.29 -6.68 -5.28
C LEU A 180 -3.78 -5.68 -4.20
N SER A 181 -4.95 -5.08 -4.44
CA SER A 181 -5.58 -4.12 -3.50
C SER A 181 -6.02 -4.80 -2.20
N ILE A 182 -6.62 -6.00 -2.31
CA ILE A 182 -7.04 -6.82 -1.18
C ILE A 182 -5.83 -7.26 -0.36
N ARG A 183 -4.72 -7.62 -1.00
CA ARG A 183 -3.48 -8.01 -0.32
C ARG A 183 -2.95 -6.88 0.56
N LEU A 184 -2.93 -5.66 0.05
CA LEU A 184 -2.43 -4.51 0.80
C LEU A 184 -3.33 -4.20 2.00
N PHE A 185 -4.64 -4.22 1.80
CA PHE A 185 -5.63 -4.04 2.85
C PHE A 185 -5.55 -5.13 3.91
N ALA A 186 -5.55 -6.41 3.50
CA ALA A 186 -5.59 -7.55 4.41
C ALA A 186 -4.34 -7.60 5.29
N ASN A 187 -3.15 -7.34 4.73
CA ASN A 187 -1.91 -7.32 5.52
C ASN A 187 -1.95 -6.23 6.59
N MET A 188 -2.33 -4.99 6.22
CA MET A 188 -2.40 -3.88 7.16
C MET A 188 -3.53 -4.04 8.19
N MET A 189 -4.69 -4.58 7.81
CA MET A 189 -5.79 -4.78 8.75
C MET A 189 -5.53 -5.96 9.70
N ALA A 190 -5.05 -7.09 9.18
CA ALA A 190 -4.82 -8.30 9.98
C ALA A 190 -3.67 -8.11 10.98
N GLY A 191 -2.55 -7.50 10.55
CA GLY A 191 -1.40 -7.29 11.41
C GLY A 191 -1.70 -6.37 12.59
N HIS A 192 -2.27 -5.18 12.34
CA HIS A 192 -2.73 -4.26 13.38
C HIS A 192 -3.80 -4.86 14.30
N THR A 193 -4.69 -5.72 13.80
CA THR A 193 -5.69 -6.40 14.63
C THR A 193 -5.03 -7.46 15.52
N LEU A 194 -4.12 -8.25 14.97
CA LEU A 194 -3.37 -9.29 15.69
C LEU A 194 -2.51 -8.68 16.81
N LEU A 195 -1.76 -7.61 16.50
CA LEU A 195 -0.94 -6.89 17.47
C LEU A 195 -1.77 -6.38 18.65
N LYS A 196 -2.95 -5.80 18.39
CA LYS A 196 -3.85 -5.34 19.45
C LYS A 196 -4.41 -6.46 20.31
N ILE A 197 -4.80 -7.59 19.71
CA ILE A 197 -5.31 -8.75 20.45
C ILE A 197 -4.23 -9.29 21.39
N LEU A 198 -2.99 -9.45 20.90
CA LEU A 198 -1.87 -9.94 21.71
C LEU A 198 -1.41 -8.94 22.77
N ALA A 199 -1.40 -7.64 22.46
CA ALA A 199 -1.15 -6.60 23.45
C ALA A 199 -2.24 -6.56 24.53
N GLY A 200 -3.50 -6.78 24.15
CA GLY A 200 -4.63 -6.94 25.08
C GLY A 200 -4.44 -8.14 26.01
N PHE A 201 -4.01 -9.28 25.48
CA PHE A 201 -3.66 -10.46 26.31
C PHE A 201 -2.48 -10.20 27.25
N ALA A 202 -1.44 -9.49 26.79
CA ALA A 202 -0.32 -9.09 27.65
C ALA A 202 -0.80 -8.20 28.82
N TRP A 203 -1.69 -7.24 28.53
CA TRP A 203 -2.26 -6.35 29.53
C TRP A 203 -3.17 -7.07 30.53
N THR A 204 -4.04 -7.98 30.07
CA THR A 204 -4.91 -8.74 30.98
C THR A 204 -4.08 -9.63 31.91
N MET A 205 -3.02 -10.27 31.41
CA MET A 205 -2.07 -11.04 32.24
C MET A 205 -1.32 -10.17 33.25
N LEU A 206 -0.93 -8.95 32.86
CA LEU A 206 -0.33 -7.97 33.78
C LEU A 206 -1.31 -7.62 34.92
N SER A 207 -2.58 -7.35 34.58
CA SER A 207 -3.61 -6.93 35.54
C SER A 207 -4.08 -8.04 36.48
N ALA A 208 -4.01 -9.31 36.05
CA ALA A 208 -4.41 -10.47 36.84
C ALA A 208 -3.47 -10.78 38.03
N GLY A 209 -2.23 -10.27 37.99
CA GLY A 209 -1.24 -10.46 39.07
C GLY A 209 -0.75 -11.91 39.27
N GLY A 210 0.15 -12.13 40.23
CA GLY A 210 0.66 -13.45 40.59
C GLY A 210 1.63 -14.06 39.56
N ILE A 211 1.52 -15.37 39.29
CA ILE A 211 2.39 -16.09 38.32
C ILE A 211 2.27 -15.50 36.90
N PHE A 212 1.12 -14.91 36.57
CA PHE A 212 0.84 -14.30 35.27
C PHE A 212 1.67 -13.04 35.00
N TYR A 213 2.20 -12.39 36.05
CA TYR A 213 3.12 -11.26 35.91
C TYR A 213 4.45 -11.65 35.25
N ILE A 214 4.92 -12.88 35.48
CA ILE A 214 6.14 -13.40 34.84
C ILE A 214 5.80 -13.93 33.44
N LEU A 215 4.60 -14.50 33.27
CA LEU A 215 4.17 -15.05 31.98
C LEU A 215 3.90 -13.97 30.92
N GLN A 216 3.63 -12.73 31.31
CA GLN A 216 3.38 -11.60 30.38
C GLN A 216 4.52 -11.33 29.39
N PHE A 217 5.76 -11.68 29.76
CA PHE A 217 6.93 -11.46 28.90
C PHE A 217 6.85 -12.29 27.62
N PHE A 218 6.13 -13.42 27.63
CA PHE A 218 5.95 -14.24 26.45
C PHE A 218 5.06 -13.57 25.40
N PRO A 219 3.80 -13.17 25.68
CA PRO A 219 3.00 -12.38 24.74
C PRO A 219 3.70 -11.10 24.27
N LEU A 220 4.42 -10.40 25.16
CA LEU A 220 5.15 -9.19 24.78
C LEU A 220 6.29 -9.47 23.78
N ALA A 221 7.05 -10.54 23.99
CA ALA A 221 8.10 -10.96 23.05
C ALA A 221 7.51 -11.33 21.67
N VAL A 222 6.34 -11.98 21.65
CA VAL A 222 5.62 -12.30 20.40
C VAL A 222 5.16 -11.02 19.70
N VAL A 223 4.60 -10.04 20.42
CA VAL A 223 4.21 -8.74 19.85
C VAL A 223 5.41 -8.03 19.22
N LEU A 224 6.57 -8.02 19.91
CA LEU A 224 7.79 -7.41 19.38
C LEU A 224 8.26 -8.12 18.11
N ALA A 225 8.27 -9.44 18.10
CA ALA A 225 8.66 -10.24 16.94
C ALA A 225 7.71 -10.02 15.75
N LEU A 226 6.39 -10.01 15.99
CA LEU A 226 5.39 -9.76 14.96
C LEU A 226 5.47 -8.33 14.40
N THR A 227 5.75 -7.34 15.24
CA THR A 227 5.94 -5.95 14.78
C THR A 227 7.10 -5.85 13.79
N GLY A 228 8.22 -6.55 14.07
CA GLY A 228 9.34 -6.62 13.13
C GLY A 228 8.99 -7.35 11.83
N LEU A 229 8.23 -8.45 11.91
CA LEU A 229 7.76 -9.18 10.74
C LEU A 229 6.81 -8.33 9.87
N GLU A 230 5.87 -7.62 10.49
CA GLU A 230 4.91 -6.74 9.81
C GLU A 230 5.63 -5.59 9.10
N MET A 231 6.72 -5.07 9.67
CA MET A 231 7.56 -4.08 9.00
C MET A 231 8.20 -4.63 7.72
N GLY A 232 8.71 -5.85 7.78
CA GLY A 232 9.23 -6.54 6.60
C GLY A 232 8.14 -6.75 5.53
N ILE A 233 6.96 -7.19 5.94
CA ILE A 233 5.81 -7.40 5.04
C ILE A 233 5.36 -6.08 4.40
N ALA A 234 5.35 -4.97 5.16
CA ALA A 234 4.97 -3.65 4.67
C ALA A 234 5.87 -3.16 3.52
N ILE A 235 7.18 -3.37 3.63
CA ILE A 235 8.17 -3.04 2.59
C ILE A 235 8.02 -3.97 1.38
N LEU A 236 7.95 -5.29 1.63
CA LEU A 236 7.77 -6.29 0.56
C LEU A 236 6.48 -6.07 -0.22
N GLN A 237 5.42 -5.59 0.44
CA GLN A 237 4.15 -5.31 -0.21
C GLN A 237 4.25 -4.16 -1.22
N ALA A 238 5.03 -3.12 -0.93
CA ALA A 238 5.29 -2.03 -1.88
C ALA A 238 6.13 -2.50 -3.08
N TYR A 239 7.09 -3.39 -2.84
CA TYR A 239 7.86 -4.04 -3.89
C TYR A 239 6.97 -4.90 -4.81
N VAL A 240 6.19 -5.83 -4.25
CA VAL A 240 5.30 -6.71 -5.02
C VAL A 240 4.28 -5.89 -5.81
N TRP A 241 3.75 -4.80 -5.24
CA TRP A 241 2.89 -3.87 -5.96
C TRP A 241 3.57 -3.36 -7.24
N THR A 242 4.79 -2.86 -7.11
CA THR A 242 5.51 -2.19 -8.19
C THR A 242 5.95 -3.18 -9.27
N VAL A 243 6.44 -4.36 -8.88
CA VAL A 243 6.79 -5.44 -9.83
C VAL A 243 5.56 -5.88 -10.63
N LEU A 244 4.40 -6.07 -9.98
CA LEU A 244 3.17 -6.43 -10.70
C LEU A 244 2.76 -5.35 -11.70
N VAL A 245 2.88 -4.08 -11.33
CA VAL A 245 2.63 -2.96 -12.25
C VAL A 245 3.59 -2.99 -13.43
N CYS A 246 4.88 -3.26 -13.21
CA CYS A 246 5.87 -3.39 -14.27
C CYS A 246 5.53 -4.55 -15.22
N ILE A 247 5.16 -5.72 -14.69
CA ILE A 247 4.74 -6.89 -15.49
C ILE A 247 3.51 -6.53 -16.34
N TYR A 248 2.52 -5.84 -15.77
CA TYR A 248 1.30 -5.50 -16.51
C TYR A 248 1.54 -4.44 -17.56
N LEU A 249 2.51 -3.56 -17.31
CA LEU A 249 2.91 -2.57 -18.28
C LEU A 249 3.71 -3.21 -19.42
N ASN A 250 4.56 -4.22 -19.14
CA ASN A 250 5.21 -5.04 -20.15
C ASN A 250 4.17 -5.78 -21.01
N ASP A 251 3.21 -6.48 -20.39
CA ASP A 251 2.10 -7.16 -21.08
C ASP A 251 1.31 -6.20 -22.00
N ALA A 252 1.13 -4.94 -21.57
CA ALA A 252 0.42 -3.90 -22.32
C ALA A 252 1.24 -3.32 -23.48
N ILE A 253 2.57 -3.22 -23.35
CA ILE A 253 3.45 -2.63 -24.36
C ILE A 253 3.83 -3.68 -25.42
N HIS A 254 4.20 -4.88 -25.01
CA HIS A 254 4.56 -5.99 -25.89
C HIS A 254 3.38 -6.96 -25.98
N LEU A 255 2.48 -6.71 -26.95
CA LEU A 255 1.40 -7.66 -27.24
C LEU A 255 2.01 -8.97 -27.75
N HIS A 256 1.90 -10.04 -26.95
CA HIS A 256 2.25 -11.40 -27.34
C HIS A 256 1.22 -12.02 -28.30
#